data_AF-E6LRW2-F1
#
_entry.id   AF-E6LRW2-F1
#
_cell.length_a   1.000
_cell.length_b   1.000
_cell.length_c   1.000
_cell.angle_alpha   90.00
_cell.angle_beta   90.00
_cell.angle_gamma   90.00
#
_symmetry.space_group_name_H-M   'P 1'
#
loop_
_entity.id
_entity.type
_entity.pdbx_description
1 polymer ?
#
loop_
_entity_poly.entity_id
_entity_poly.type
_entity_poly.pdbx_seq_one_letter_code
_entity_poly.pdbx_strand_id
1 'polypeptide(L)'
;MIEVPTHDYIENTIHSMQAAFDLSASAVELDIKLSKDGKLAVFHDSTLLYRCRVDGEIQEKLLISRQLPFLFPYSMLCHNSVV
;
A
#
# COMPACT_ATOMS: atom_id res chain seq x y z
N MET A 1 18.56 2.40 -2.69
CA MET A 1 18.23 2.35 -4.14
C MET A 1 16.78 1.91 -4.23
N ILE A 2 15.92 2.64 -4.95
CA ILE A 2 14.55 2.18 -5.21
C ILE A 2 14.62 1.32 -6.46
N GLU A 3 14.29 0.04 -6.34
CA GLU A 3 14.28 -0.88 -7.47
C GLU A 3 12.97 -0.72 -8.26
N VAL A 4 13.06 -0.84 -9.59
CA VAL A 4 11.89 -0.82 -10.47
C VAL A 4 11.30 -2.23 -10.50
N PRO A 5 10.01 -2.44 -10.19
CA PRO A 5 9.37 -3.73 -10.27
C PRO A 5 9.45 -4.30 -11.66
N THR A 6 9.60 -5.62 -11.70
CA THR A 6 9.61 -6.41 -12.92
C THR A 6 8.22 -6.98 -13.26
N HIS A 7 7.23 -6.78 -12.37
CA HIS A 7 5.84 -7.24 -12.52
C HIS A 7 4.86 -6.33 -11.78
N ASP A 8 3.57 -6.45 -12.12
CA ASP A 8 2.48 -5.65 -11.54
C ASP A 8 1.90 -6.22 -10.24
N TYR A 9 2.38 -7.37 -9.77
CA TYR A 9 2.00 -7.94 -8.47
C TYR A 9 2.76 -7.25 -7.32
N ILE A 10 2.31 -6.06 -6.94
CA ILE A 10 2.91 -5.27 -5.84
C ILE A 10 2.41 -5.75 -4.47
N GLU A 11 3.29 -5.80 -3.47
CA GLU A 11 2.95 -6.17 -2.09
C GLU A 11 1.72 -5.40 -1.58
N ASN A 12 0.96 -6.02 -0.67
CA ASN A 12 -0.12 -5.34 0.03
C ASN A 12 -1.23 -4.76 -0.90
N THR A 13 -1.34 -5.25 -2.14
CA THR A 13 -2.42 -4.91 -3.10
C THR A 13 -3.38 -6.06 -3.32
N ILE A 14 -4.65 -5.76 -3.60
CA ILE A 14 -5.65 -6.78 -3.98
C ILE A 14 -5.18 -7.61 -5.17
N HIS A 15 -4.59 -6.97 -6.19
CA HIS A 15 -4.18 -7.67 -7.41
C HIS A 15 -3.20 -8.81 -7.10
N SER A 16 -2.22 -8.57 -6.23
CA SER A 16 -1.28 -9.61 -5.79
C SER A 16 -1.93 -10.67 -4.91
N MET A 17 -2.82 -10.27 -4.01
CA MET A 17 -3.54 -11.22 -3.15
C MET A 17 -4.43 -12.15 -3.99
N GLN A 18 -5.13 -11.60 -4.98
CA GLN A 18 -5.95 -12.38 -5.91
C GLN A 18 -5.10 -13.35 -6.71
N ALA A 19 -3.95 -12.90 -7.26
CA ALA A 19 -3.03 -13.76 -7.98
C ALA A 19 -2.50 -14.93 -7.13
N ALA A 20 -2.25 -14.70 -5.83
CA ALA A 20 -1.86 -15.78 -4.91
C ALA A 20 -2.98 -16.82 -4.75
N PHE A 21 -4.23 -16.39 -4.58
CA PHE A 21 -5.38 -17.31 -4.49
C PHE A 21 -5.64 -18.05 -5.80
N ASP A 22 -5.48 -17.39 -6.95
CA ASP A 22 -5.60 -18.01 -8.28
C ASP A 22 -4.54 -19.12 -8.47
N LEU A 23 -3.39 -18.98 -7.80
CA LEU A 23 -2.32 -19.99 -7.72
C LEU A 23 -2.50 -20.99 -6.55
N SER A 24 -3.71 -21.08 -5.99
CA SER A 24 -4.10 -22.02 -4.93
C SER A 24 -3.41 -21.80 -3.57
N ALA A 25 -2.98 -20.57 -3.26
CA ALA A 25 -2.53 -20.25 -1.92
C ALA A 25 -3.68 -20.43 -0.90
N SER A 26 -3.42 -21.09 0.23
CA SER A 26 -4.42 -21.29 1.30
C SER A 26 -4.64 -20.03 2.14
N ALA A 27 -3.67 -19.12 2.15
CA ALA A 27 -3.71 -17.88 2.91
C ALA A 27 -2.74 -16.85 2.28
N VAL A 28 -2.98 -15.57 2.57
CA VAL A 28 -2.09 -14.45 2.25
C VAL A 28 -1.81 -13.66 3.52
N GLU A 29 -0.59 -13.15 3.64
CA GLU A 29 -0.18 -12.23 4.70
C GLU A 29 -0.35 -10.79 4.21
N LEU A 30 -0.66 -9.87 5.12
CA LEU A 30 -0.76 -8.44 4.83
C LEU A 30 -0.38 -7.62 6.06
N ASP A 31 0.27 -6.49 5.80
CA ASP A 31 0.75 -5.57 6.84
C ASP A 31 -0.26 -4.47 7.10
N ILE A 32 -0.54 -4.19 8.38
CA ILE A 32 -1.45 -3.11 8.78
C ILE A 32 -0.71 -2.03 9.57
N LYS A 33 -1.01 -0.77 9.28
CA LYS A 33 -0.58 0.41 10.03
C LYS A 33 -1.75 1.27 10.43
N LEU A 34 -1.57 2.03 11.51
CA LEU A 34 -2.53 3.01 11.97
C LEU A 34 -2.15 4.41 11.43
N SER A 35 -3.13 5.13 10.91
CA SER A 35 -2.98 6.54 10.52
C SER A 35 -3.13 7.48 11.71
N LYS A 36 -2.89 8.78 11.49
CA LYS A 36 -3.06 9.82 12.51
C LYS A 36 -4.48 9.89 13.07
N ASP A 37 -5.48 9.64 12.22
CA ASP A 37 -6.90 9.62 12.58
C ASP A 37 -7.41 8.22 12.99
N GLY A 38 -6.53 7.28 13.27
CA GLY A 38 -6.89 5.95 13.80
C GLY A 38 -7.50 5.01 12.76
N LYS A 39 -7.33 5.30 11.47
CA LYS A 39 -7.76 4.41 10.38
C LYS A 39 -6.67 3.39 10.06
N LEU A 40 -7.10 2.22 9.59
CA LEU A 40 -6.19 1.15 9.19
C LEU A 40 -5.76 1.34 7.73
N ALA A 41 -4.45 1.35 7.49
CA ALA A 41 -3.83 1.29 6.18
C ALA A 41 -3.17 -0.07 5.98
N VAL A 42 -3.28 -0.63 4.78
CA VAL A 42 -2.55 -1.84 4.40
C VAL A 42 -1.23 -1.40 3.77
N PHE A 43 -0.13 -1.51 4.53
CA PHE A 43 1.19 -1.00 4.14
C PHE A 43 2.30 -1.51 5.07
N HIS A 44 3.42 -1.93 4.51
CA HIS A 44 4.53 -2.53 5.28
C HIS A 44 5.39 -1.47 6.00
N ASP A 45 5.97 -0.54 5.23
CA ASP A 45 6.93 0.44 5.77
C ASP A 45 6.24 1.49 6.65
N SER A 46 6.93 2.00 7.67
CA SER A 46 6.41 3.17 8.41
C SER A 46 6.44 4.43 7.55
N THR A 47 7.47 4.58 6.71
CA THR A 47 7.67 5.74 5.83
C THR A 47 7.01 5.54 4.47
N LEU A 48 6.47 6.61 3.88
CA LEU A 48 5.88 6.57 2.54
C LEU A 48 6.91 6.73 1.41
N LEU A 49 8.19 6.96 1.74
CA LEU A 49 9.19 7.36 0.75
C LEU A 49 9.41 6.29 -0.33
N TYR A 50 9.50 5.02 0.06
CA TYR A 50 9.88 3.95 -0.87
C TYR A 50 8.79 3.65 -1.91
N ARG A 51 7.55 3.44 -1.48
CA ARG A 51 6.43 3.09 -2.38
C ARG A 51 5.70 4.30 -2.96
N CYS A 52 5.74 5.43 -2.27
CA CYS A 52 4.93 6.58 -2.62
C CYS A 52 5.73 7.82 -3.02
N ARG A 53 7.05 7.83 -2.81
CA ARG A 53 7.92 8.99 -3.05
C ARG A 53 7.43 10.24 -2.30
N VAL A 54 6.80 10.02 -1.15
CA VAL A 54 6.30 11.05 -0.24
C VAL A 54 7.09 10.95 1.05
N ASP A 55 7.67 12.06 1.50
CA ASP A 55 8.30 12.13 2.82
C ASP A 55 7.27 12.11 3.96
N GLY A 56 7.66 11.46 5.05
CA GLY A 56 6.86 11.31 6.27
C GLY A 56 6.34 9.90 6.51
N GLU A 57 5.71 9.72 7.67
CA GLU A 57 5.22 8.43 8.14
C GLU A 57 3.70 8.31 8.05
N ILE A 58 3.19 7.08 7.90
CA ILE A 58 1.74 6.81 7.84
C ILE A 58 1.01 7.34 9.08
N GLN A 59 1.63 7.22 10.24
CA GLN A 59 1.08 7.64 11.54
C GLN A 59 0.89 9.15 11.64
N GLU A 60 1.49 9.93 10.73
CA GLU A 60 1.40 11.39 10.70
C GLU A 60 0.34 11.89 9.71
N LYS A 61 -0.21 11.01 8.88
CA LYS A 61 -1.14 11.36 7.80
C LYS A 61 -2.58 11.08 8.17
N LEU A 62 -3.49 11.94 7.70
CA LEU A 62 -4.92 11.68 7.73
C LEU A 62 -5.29 10.82 6.51
N LEU A 63 -6.13 9.81 6.70
CA LEU A 63 -6.64 9.03 5.57
C LEU A 63 -8.02 9.55 5.16
N ILE A 64 -8.05 10.43 4.16
CA ILE A 64 -9.30 10.99 3.66
C ILE A 64 -9.88 10.03 2.62
N SER A 65 -11.06 9.49 2.92
CA SER A 65 -11.81 8.43 2.22
C SER A 65 -11.45 6.98 2.58
N ARG A 66 -12.44 6.08 2.40
CA ARG A 66 -12.33 4.62 2.48
C ARG A 66 -11.49 4.02 1.33
N GLN A 67 -10.79 4.85 0.55
CA GLN A 67 -9.81 4.36 -0.40
C GLN A 67 -8.54 4.02 0.38
N LEU A 68 -8.56 2.81 0.95
CA LEU A 68 -7.32 2.08 1.20
C LEU A 68 -6.42 2.19 -0.06
N PRO A 69 -5.08 2.13 0.06
CA PRO A 69 -4.16 2.14 -1.08
C PRO A 69 -4.33 0.87 -1.93
N PHE A 70 -5.46 0.76 -2.62
CA PHE A 70 -5.96 -0.51 -3.15
C PHE A 70 -5.90 -0.58 -4.67
N LEU A 71 -5.66 0.54 -5.36
CA LEU A 71 -5.85 0.62 -6.80
C LEU A 71 -4.98 1.72 -7.40
N PHE A 72 -3.66 1.60 -7.35
CA PHE A 72 -2.85 2.36 -8.31
C PHE A 72 -1.71 1.52 -8.91
N PRO A 73 -1.66 1.39 -10.25
CA PRO A 73 -0.43 1.01 -10.91
C PRO A 73 0.65 2.06 -10.62
N TYR A 74 1.89 1.61 -10.67
CA TYR A 74 3.16 2.16 -10.16
C TYR A 74 3.42 3.69 -10.19
N SER A 75 2.60 4.50 -10.85
CA SER A 75 2.77 5.95 -11.01
C SER A 75 1.87 6.83 -10.13
N MET A 76 0.93 6.27 -9.36
CA MET A 76 -0.12 7.08 -8.72
C MET A 76 -0.44 6.68 -7.26
N LEU A 77 0.45 5.92 -6.60
CA LEU A 77 0.18 5.24 -5.32
C LEU A 77 -0.14 6.15 -4.12
N CYS A 78 0.21 7.43 -4.13
CA CYS A 78 -0.11 8.31 -2.98
C CYS A 78 -0.52 9.75 -3.32
N HIS A 79 -0.61 10.15 -4.60
CA HIS A 79 -0.80 11.56 -4.94
C HIS A 79 -2.20 12.12 -4.59
N ASN A 80 -3.21 11.28 -4.34
CA ASN A 80 -4.59 11.73 -4.07
C ASN A 80 -5.20 11.21 -2.75
N SER A 81 -4.46 10.46 -1.93
CA SER A 81 -5.05 9.76 -0.76
C SER A 81 -4.38 10.09 0.57
N VAL A 82 -3.33 10.92 0.55
CA VAL A 82 -2.51 11.25 1.71
C VAL A 82 -2.34 12.77 1.78
N VAL A 83 -3.39 13.47 2.24
CA VAL A 83 -3.31 14.87 2.69
C VAL A 83 -3.88 14.93 4.09
#